data_AF-A0A1I0EHU4-F1
#
_entry.id   AF-A0A1I0EHU4-F1
#
_cell.length_a   1.000
_cell.length_b   1.000
_cell.length_c   1.000
_cell.angle_alpha   90.00
_cell.angle_beta   90.00
_cell.angle_gamma   90.00
#
_symmetry.space_group_name_H-M   'P 1'
#
loop_
_entity.id
_entity.type
_entity.pdbx_description
1 polymer ?
#
loop_
_entity_poly.entity_id
_entity_poly.type
_entity_poly.pdbx_seq_one_letter_code
_entity_poly.pdbx_strand_id
1 'polypeptide(L)'
;MFWFIIIIILLIVIFGVISYLFTELCQKINSFISYLKHFAQKTDTVIIVAIITGGVSIIGVVISSIVSKIFEYKFNVKKFLYEKREAPYQQYINMVFKILEQVQNQNDFNQEESQKLISDFSKELILWGSNDVIRKWLNYRKIAFDNQPSDNFAILYAMEEIIFAIRKDFGHQKYFFGKLKKNDILSIFINDINKQTK
;
A
#
# COMPACT_ATOMS: atom_id res chain seq x y z
N MET A 1 8.12 4.57 -39.83
CA MET A 1 8.01 6.04 -40.07
C MET A 1 6.57 6.48 -40.32
N PHE A 2 5.86 5.89 -41.30
CA PHE A 2 4.47 6.25 -41.64
C PHE A 2 3.45 6.13 -40.48
N TRP A 3 3.53 5.06 -39.70
CA TRP A 3 2.63 4.83 -38.55
C TRP A 3 2.77 5.90 -37.45
N PHE A 4 3.98 6.44 -37.27
CA PHE A 4 4.25 7.50 -36.29
C PHE A 4 3.56 8.81 -36.68
N ILE A 5 3.51 9.11 -37.98
CA ILE A 5 2.87 10.32 -38.53
C ILE A 5 1.34 10.26 -38.33
N ILE A 6 0.74 9.10 -38.55
CA ILE A 6 -0.71 8.89 -38.34
C ILE A 6 -1.09 9.14 -36.87
N ILE A 7 -0.29 8.64 -35.92
CA ILE A 7 -0.54 8.83 -34.48
C ILE A 7 -0.47 10.31 -34.10
N ILE A 8 0.50 11.05 -34.64
CA ILE A 8 0.65 12.49 -34.37
C ILE A 8 -0.57 13.27 -34.87
N ILE A 9 -1.05 12.98 -36.08
CA ILE A 9 -2.25 13.62 -36.65
C ILE A 9 -3.48 13.33 -35.77
N LEU A 10 -3.62 12.09 -35.31
CA LEU A 10 -4.76 11.67 -34.49
C LEU A 10 -4.77 12.37 -33.12
N LEU A 11 -3.60 12.57 -32.50
CA LEU A 11 -3.45 13.35 -31.26
C LEU A 11 -3.83 14.82 -31.44
N ILE A 12 -3.45 15.44 -32.56
CA ILE A 12 -3.80 16.84 -32.87
C ILE A 12 -5.32 16.99 -33.01
N VAL A 13 -5.98 16.05 -33.67
CA VAL A 13 -7.44 16.07 -33.83
C VAL A 13 -8.14 15.92 -32.48
N ILE A 14 -7.70 14.98 -31.63
CA ILE A 14 -8.25 14.80 -30.29
C ILE A 14 -8.08 16.07 -29.45
N PHE A 15 -6.90 16.68 -29.49
CA PHE A 15 -6.64 17.93 -28.76
C PHE A 15 -7.54 19.07 -29.25
N GLY A 16 -7.74 19.19 -30.56
CA GLY A 16 -8.66 20.16 -31.16
C GLY A 16 -10.10 19.97 -30.65
N VAL A 17 -10.60 18.74 -30.66
CA VAL A 17 -11.95 18.42 -30.15
C VAL A 17 -12.08 18.75 -28.66
N ILE A 18 -11.08 18.42 -27.84
CA ILE A 18 -11.09 18.77 -26.40
C ILE A 18 -11.13 20.28 -26.19
N SER A 19 -10.31 21.04 -26.94
CA SER A 19 -10.27 22.50 -26.83
C SER A 19 -11.59 23.14 -27.22
N TYR A 20 -12.26 22.63 -28.26
CA TYR A 20 -13.57 23.09 -28.70
C TYR A 20 -14.65 22.84 -27.64
N LEU A 21 -14.70 21.62 -27.09
CA LEU A 21 -15.62 21.28 -26.00
C LEU A 21 -15.40 22.15 -24.76
N PHE A 22 -14.15 22.49 -24.45
CA PHE A 22 -13.82 23.38 -23.35
C PHE A 22 -14.32 24.81 -23.60
N THR A 23 -14.15 25.35 -24.81
CA THR A 23 -14.64 26.69 -25.14
C THR A 23 -16.16 26.80 -25.07
N GLU A 24 -16.89 25.79 -25.54
CA GLU A 24 -18.35 25.71 -25.43
C GLU A 24 -18.82 25.69 -23.98
N LEU A 25 -18.10 24.95 -23.11
CA LEU A 25 -18.38 24.91 -21.69
C LEU A 25 -18.17 26.29 -21.04
N CYS A 26 -17.05 26.96 -21.34
CA CYS A 26 -16.74 28.30 -20.83
C CYS A 26 -17.78 29.34 -21.26
N GLN A 27 -18.24 29.29 -22.52
CA GLN A 27 -19.27 30.20 -23.00
C GLN A 27 -20.60 30.00 -22.26
N LYS A 28 -21.04 28.75 -22.05
CA LYS A 28 -22.25 28.45 -21.27
C LYS A 28 -22.15 28.94 -19.82
N ILE A 29 -21.00 28.76 -19.19
CA ILE A 29 -20.74 29.26 -17.83
C ILE A 29 -20.84 30.79 -17.79
N ASN A 30 -20.22 31.49 -18.75
CA ASN A 30 -20.27 32.95 -18.80
C ASN A 30 -21.69 33.47 -19.02
N SER A 31 -22.47 32.84 -19.90
CA SER A 31 -23.88 33.16 -20.09
C SER A 31 -24.66 32.99 -18.78
N PHE A 32 -24.46 31.87 -18.08
CA PHE A 32 -25.08 31.63 -16.77
C PHE A 32 -24.70 32.70 -15.72
N ILE A 33 -23.43 33.08 -15.64
CA ILE A 33 -22.97 34.15 -14.74
C ILE A 33 -23.66 35.49 -15.09
N SER A 34 -23.83 35.81 -16.37
CA SER A 34 -24.52 37.03 -16.78
C SER A 34 -25.99 37.04 -16.36
N TYR A 35 -26.70 35.91 -16.48
CA TYR A 35 -28.07 35.75 -15.97
C TYR A 35 -28.12 35.96 -14.45
N LEU A 36 -27.18 35.38 -13.70
CA LEU A 36 -27.10 35.57 -12.25
C LEU A 36 -26.83 37.03 -11.87
N LYS A 37 -26.00 37.75 -12.63
CA LYS A 37 -25.74 39.18 -12.41
C LYS A 37 -26.99 40.03 -12.62
N HIS A 38 -27.74 39.79 -13.70
CA HIS A 38 -29.00 40.51 -13.95
C HIS A 38 -30.06 40.21 -12.88
N PHE A 39 -30.13 38.96 -12.41
CA PHE A 39 -31.00 38.57 -11.30
C PHE A 39 -30.60 39.26 -9.99
N ALA A 40 -29.30 39.25 -9.65
CA ALA A 40 -28.78 39.91 -8.45
C ALA A 40 -29.02 41.43 -8.46
N GLN A 41 -28.92 42.09 -9.61
CA GLN A 41 -29.19 43.53 -9.71
C GLN A 41 -30.66 43.90 -9.46
N LYS A 42 -31.59 42.97 -9.66
CA LYS A 42 -33.05 43.20 -9.52
C LYS A 42 -33.59 42.82 -8.13
N THR A 43 -32.78 42.18 -7.29
CA THR A 43 -33.23 41.54 -6.05
C THR A 43 -32.60 42.22 -4.84
N ASP A 44 -33.34 42.29 -3.72
CA ASP A 44 -32.83 42.88 -2.49
C ASP A 44 -31.61 42.13 -1.95
N THR A 45 -30.67 42.89 -1.36
CA THR A 45 -29.40 42.36 -0.83
C THR A 45 -29.60 41.23 0.19
N VAL A 46 -30.65 41.30 1.00
CA VAL A 46 -30.98 40.28 2.01
C VAL A 46 -31.29 38.91 1.37
N ILE A 47 -32.04 38.90 0.26
CA ILE A 47 -32.41 37.66 -0.45
C ILE A 47 -31.18 37.05 -1.12
N ILE A 48 -30.28 37.86 -1.65
CA ILE A 48 -29.02 37.41 -2.25
C ILE A 48 -28.15 36.69 -1.22
N VAL A 49 -27.96 37.27 -0.03
CA VAL A 49 -27.17 36.65 1.04
C VAL A 49 -27.79 35.32 1.50
N ALA A 50 -29.12 35.24 1.59
CA ALA A 50 -29.82 34.00 1.93
C ALA A 50 -29.59 32.89 0.89
N ILE A 51 -29.69 33.21 -0.41
CA ILE A 51 -29.45 32.25 -1.50
C ILE A 51 -27.99 31.80 -1.52
N ILE A 52 -27.02 32.71 -1.32
CA ILE A 52 -25.60 32.35 -1.24
C ILE A 52 -25.37 31.42 -0.06
N THR A 53 -25.92 31.74 1.12
CA THR A 53 -25.75 30.92 2.33
C THR A 53 -26.34 29.52 2.14
N GLY A 54 -27.56 29.41 1.60
CA GLY A 54 -28.19 28.13 1.29
C GLY A 54 -27.41 27.34 0.23
N GLY A 55 -26.96 28.02 -0.83
CA GLY A 55 -26.17 27.42 -1.91
C GLY A 55 -24.81 26.88 -1.43
N VAL A 56 -24.07 27.68 -0.65
CA VAL A 56 -22.78 27.28 -0.07
C VAL A 56 -22.95 26.09 0.87
N SER A 57 -24.02 26.05 1.68
CA SER A 57 -24.30 24.92 2.56
C SER A 57 -24.53 23.62 1.78
N ILE A 58 -25.37 23.66 0.74
CA ILE A 58 -25.66 22.47 -0.09
C ILE A 58 -24.40 22.00 -0.81
N ILE A 59 -23.67 22.93 -1.45
CA ILE A 59 -22.44 22.62 -2.18
C ILE A 59 -21.39 22.02 -1.24
N GLY A 60 -21.21 22.61 -0.05
CA GLY A 60 -20.26 22.14 0.95
C GLY A 60 -20.55 20.71 1.41
N VAL A 61 -21.81 20.40 1.71
CA VAL A 61 -22.23 19.04 2.12
C VAL A 61 -22.00 18.03 0.98
N VAL A 62 -22.34 18.38 -0.26
CA VAL A 62 -22.18 17.49 -1.41
C VAL A 62 -20.69 17.21 -1.69
N ILE A 63 -19.85 18.26 -1.75
CA ILE A 63 -18.40 18.10 -1.96
C ILE A 63 -17.80 17.28 -0.82
N SER A 64 -18.12 17.59 0.43
CA SER A 64 -17.64 16.84 1.58
C SER A 64 -18.04 15.37 1.51
N SER A 65 -19.28 15.06 1.12
CA SER A 65 -19.77 13.69 0.97
C SER A 65 -18.99 12.90 -0.09
N ILE A 66 -18.72 13.52 -1.24
CA ILE A 66 -17.94 12.91 -2.33
C ILE A 66 -16.50 12.63 -1.86
N VAL A 67 -15.85 13.64 -1.26
CA VAL A 67 -14.49 13.50 -0.75
C VAL A 67 -14.42 12.41 0.32
N SER A 68 -15.36 12.41 1.27
CA SER A 68 -15.46 11.38 2.31
C SER A 68 -15.57 9.98 1.71
N LYS A 69 -16.43 9.76 0.71
CA LYS A 69 -16.55 8.45 0.04
C LYS A 69 -15.27 7.99 -0.63
N ILE A 70 -14.52 8.91 -1.26
CA ILE A 70 -13.24 8.60 -1.91
C ILE A 70 -12.20 8.18 -0.86
N PHE A 71 -12.10 8.92 0.25
CA PHE A 71 -11.19 8.58 1.34
C PHE A 71 -11.58 7.29 2.03
N GLU A 72 -12.86 7.10 2.33
CA GLU A 72 -13.42 5.91 2.96
C GLU A 72 -13.14 4.67 2.10
N TYR A 73 -13.37 4.72 0.79
CA TYR A 73 -13.04 3.61 -0.10
C TYR A 73 -11.56 3.23 -0.02
N LYS A 74 -10.65 4.22 -0.13
CA LYS A 74 -9.21 3.98 -0.06
C LYS A 74 -8.78 3.44 1.30
N PHE A 75 -9.38 3.93 2.38
CA PHE A 75 -9.11 3.49 3.74
C PHE A 75 -9.62 2.06 3.97
N ASN A 76 -10.84 1.75 3.57
CA ASN A 76 -11.46 0.44 3.71
C ASN A 76 -10.69 -0.63 2.93
N VAL A 77 -10.24 -0.33 1.71
CA VAL A 77 -9.40 -1.26 0.93
C VAL A 77 -8.07 -1.53 1.65
N LYS A 78 -7.41 -0.49 2.18
CA LYS A 78 -6.18 -0.68 2.94
C LYS A 78 -6.42 -1.51 4.21
N LYS A 79 -7.45 -1.17 4.98
CA LYS A 79 -7.84 -1.89 6.20
C LYS A 79 -8.13 -3.35 5.91
N PHE A 80 -8.91 -3.64 4.86
CA PHE A 80 -9.20 -4.99 4.42
C PHE A 80 -7.94 -5.78 4.08
N LEU A 81 -7.01 -5.19 3.31
CA LEU A 81 -5.73 -5.84 3.00
C LEU A 81 -4.86 -6.04 4.25
N TYR A 82 -4.90 -5.11 5.21
CA TYR A 82 -4.20 -5.26 6.49
C TYR A 82 -4.73 -6.44 7.31
N GLU A 83 -6.04 -6.52 7.46
CA GLU A 83 -6.71 -7.62 8.17
C GLU A 83 -6.42 -8.97 7.51
N LYS A 84 -6.38 -9.03 6.18
CA LYS A 84 -6.04 -10.28 5.46
C LYS A 84 -4.57 -10.66 5.54
N ARG A 85 -3.66 -9.68 5.66
CA ARG A 85 -2.21 -9.92 5.79
C ARG A 85 -1.79 -10.35 7.19
N GLU A 86 -2.58 -10.00 8.21
CA GLU A 86 -2.31 -10.37 9.60
C GLU A 86 -2.13 -11.88 9.76
N ALA A 87 -3.06 -12.67 9.21
CA ALA A 87 -3.02 -14.13 9.30
C ALA A 87 -1.74 -14.77 8.71
N PRO A 88 -1.37 -14.57 7.42
CA PRO A 88 -0.13 -15.13 6.88
C PRO A 88 1.12 -14.65 7.60
N TYR A 89 1.15 -13.38 8.01
CA TYR A 89 2.32 -12.82 8.68
C TYR A 89 2.46 -13.34 10.12
N GLN A 90 1.36 -13.56 10.84
CA GLN A 90 1.37 -14.25 12.12
C GLN A 90 1.82 -15.70 11.96
N GLN A 91 1.34 -16.41 10.93
CA GLN A 91 1.80 -17.77 10.62
C GLN A 91 3.31 -17.83 10.40
N TYR A 92 3.87 -16.85 9.68
CA TYR A 92 5.32 -16.74 9.50
C TYR A 92 6.06 -16.61 10.83
N ILE A 93 5.66 -15.66 11.69
CA ILE A 93 6.30 -15.45 12.99
C ILE A 93 6.20 -16.70 13.87
N ASN A 94 5.03 -17.36 13.90
CA ASN A 94 4.84 -18.61 14.63
C ASN A 94 5.76 -19.72 14.10
N MET A 95 5.93 -19.84 12.79
CA MET A 95 6.85 -20.79 12.18
C MET A 95 8.31 -20.51 12.61
N VAL A 96 8.73 -19.24 12.65
CA VAL A 96 10.06 -18.86 13.14
C VAL A 96 10.26 -19.26 14.61
N PHE A 97 9.30 -18.97 15.49
CA PHE A 97 9.38 -19.35 16.90
C PHE A 97 9.42 -20.86 17.12
N LYS A 98 8.60 -21.63 16.39
CA LYS A 98 8.64 -23.10 16.45
C LYS A 98 10.03 -23.66 16.10
N ILE A 99 10.62 -23.16 15.01
CA ILE A 99 11.98 -23.57 14.60
C ILE A 99 13.00 -23.27 15.71
N LEU A 100 12.90 -22.10 16.35
CA LEU A 100 13.82 -21.70 17.42
C LEU A 100 13.65 -22.54 18.69
N GLU A 101 12.42 -22.76 19.15
CA GLU A 101 12.13 -23.61 20.32
C GLU A 101 12.65 -25.03 20.12
N GLN A 102 12.56 -25.56 18.90
CA GLN A 102 13.06 -26.90 18.58
C GLN A 102 14.59 -26.96 18.62
N VAL A 103 15.28 -25.95 18.10
CA VAL A 103 16.74 -25.85 18.21
C VAL A 103 17.18 -25.81 19.69
N GLN A 104 16.42 -25.14 20.56
CA GLN A 104 16.72 -25.08 21.99
C GLN A 104 16.43 -26.40 22.73
N ASN A 105 15.32 -27.06 22.40
CA ASN A 105 14.85 -28.26 23.12
C ASN A 105 15.41 -29.59 22.58
N GLN A 106 16.26 -29.58 21.54
CA GLN A 106 16.81 -30.78 20.88
C GLN A 106 15.74 -31.82 20.47
N ASN A 107 14.51 -31.35 20.20
CA ASN A 107 13.43 -32.23 19.77
C ASN A 107 13.55 -32.54 18.28
N ASP A 108 13.38 -33.81 17.91
CA ASP A 108 13.38 -34.24 16.51
C ASP A 108 12.27 -33.53 15.73
N PHE A 109 12.69 -32.78 14.71
CA PHE A 109 11.81 -32.03 13.83
C PHE A 109 11.00 -33.00 12.97
N ASN A 110 9.67 -33.06 13.14
CA ASN A 110 8.83 -33.78 12.19
C ASN A 110 8.89 -33.04 10.84
N GLN A 111 9.65 -33.59 9.89
CA GLN A 111 9.87 -32.99 8.58
C GLN A 111 8.54 -32.75 7.82
N GLU A 112 7.57 -33.63 8.02
CA GLU A 112 6.26 -33.53 7.38
C GLU A 112 5.45 -32.35 7.90
N GLU A 113 5.44 -32.13 9.22
CA GLU A 113 4.76 -30.98 9.84
C GLU A 113 5.31 -29.65 9.30
N SER A 114 6.61 -29.60 9.07
CA SER A 114 7.31 -28.38 8.71
C SER A 114 7.18 -28.03 7.24
N GLN A 115 7.18 -29.04 6.37
CA GLN A 115 6.81 -28.85 4.97
C GLN A 115 5.37 -28.35 4.84
N LYS A 116 4.46 -28.86 5.69
CA LYS A 116 3.07 -28.39 5.74
C LYS A 116 2.98 -26.92 6.16
N LEU A 117 3.65 -26.52 7.25
CA LEU A 117 3.70 -25.13 7.71
C LEU A 117 4.22 -24.17 6.62
N ILE A 118 5.30 -24.55 5.94
CA ILE A 118 5.88 -23.76 4.85
C ILE A 118 4.93 -23.66 3.66
N SER A 119 4.26 -24.76 3.31
CA SER A 119 3.30 -24.82 2.20
C SER A 119 2.08 -23.95 2.48
N ASP A 120 1.50 -24.06 3.67
CA ASP A 120 0.31 -23.30 4.06
C ASP A 120 0.61 -21.80 4.16
N PHE A 121 1.76 -21.43 4.74
CA PHE A 121 2.24 -20.05 4.72
C PHE A 121 2.43 -19.54 3.28
N SER A 122 3.06 -20.33 2.40
CA SER A 122 3.33 -19.91 1.02
C SER A 122 2.04 -19.68 0.22
N LYS A 123 1.01 -20.51 0.43
CA LYS A 123 -0.31 -20.33 -0.21
C LYS A 123 -0.92 -18.98 0.19
N GLU A 124 -0.97 -18.69 1.49
CA GLU A 124 -1.54 -17.45 2.01
C GLU A 124 -0.70 -16.22 1.61
N LEU A 125 0.62 -16.36 1.58
CA LEU A 125 1.53 -15.29 1.16
C LEU A 125 1.35 -14.92 -0.32
N ILE A 126 1.11 -15.89 -1.21
CA ILE A 126 0.85 -15.62 -2.64
C ILE A 126 -0.47 -14.85 -2.82
N LEU A 127 -1.49 -15.14 -2.00
CA LEU A 127 -2.80 -14.50 -2.09
C LEU A 127 -2.79 -13.07 -1.54
N TRP A 128 -2.21 -12.88 -0.36
CA TRP A 128 -2.39 -11.64 0.41
C TRP A 128 -1.08 -10.85 0.65
N GLY A 129 0.07 -11.49 0.49
CA GLY A 129 1.38 -10.91 0.74
C GLY A 129 1.71 -9.75 -0.20
N SER A 130 2.50 -8.79 0.29
CA SER A 130 3.02 -7.74 -0.59
C SER A 130 4.14 -8.28 -1.49
N ASN A 131 4.31 -7.64 -2.64
CA ASN A 131 5.39 -7.97 -3.58
C ASN A 131 6.79 -7.91 -2.94
N ASP A 132 6.99 -7.02 -1.96
CA ASP A 132 8.26 -6.87 -1.24
C ASP A 132 8.50 -8.11 -0.35
N VAL A 133 7.50 -8.51 0.44
CA VAL A 133 7.58 -9.70 1.31
C VAL A 133 7.75 -10.97 0.46
N ILE A 134 7.00 -11.12 -0.63
CA ILE A 134 7.14 -12.26 -1.55
C ILE A 134 8.57 -12.36 -2.08
N ARG A 135 9.17 -11.24 -2.50
CA ARG A 135 10.56 -11.23 -3.00
C ARG A 135 11.56 -11.65 -1.92
N LYS A 136 11.38 -11.18 -0.69
CA LYS A 136 12.22 -11.57 0.45
C LYS A 136 12.05 -13.05 0.80
N TRP A 137 10.83 -13.57 0.75
CA TRP A 137 10.54 -15.00 0.92
C TRP A 137 11.20 -15.87 -0.15
N LEU A 138 11.12 -15.47 -1.42
CA LEU A 138 11.80 -16.18 -2.51
C LEU A 138 13.32 -16.20 -2.32
N ASN A 139 13.90 -15.09 -1.84
CA ASN A 139 15.33 -15.04 -1.52
C ASN A 139 15.70 -16.02 -0.39
N TYR A 140 14.92 -16.02 0.69
CA TYR A 140 15.09 -16.97 1.79
C TYR A 140 15.01 -18.42 1.30
N ARG A 141 14.01 -18.76 0.47
CA ARG A 141 13.86 -20.10 -0.10
C ARG A 141 15.09 -20.54 -0.91
N LYS A 142 15.65 -19.66 -1.74
CA LYS A 142 16.87 -19.97 -2.51
C LYS A 142 18.07 -20.24 -1.61
N ILE A 143 18.27 -19.38 -0.59
CA ILE A 143 19.41 -19.51 0.33
C ILE A 143 19.28 -20.79 1.19
N ALA A 144 18.06 -21.11 1.65
CA ALA A 144 17.82 -22.24 2.54
C ALA A 144 17.77 -23.61 1.83
N PHE A 145 17.37 -23.67 0.55
CA PHE A 145 17.13 -24.95 -0.15
C PHE A 145 18.06 -25.23 -1.34
N ASP A 146 18.57 -24.22 -2.06
CA ASP A 146 19.36 -24.44 -3.28
C ASP A 146 20.88 -24.48 -3.03
N ASN A 147 21.37 -23.80 -1.99
CA ASN A 147 22.79 -23.81 -1.62
C ASN A 147 23.01 -24.75 -0.44
N GLN A 148 23.97 -25.67 -0.53
CA GLN A 148 24.52 -26.30 0.69
C GLN A 148 24.88 -25.15 1.65
N PRO A 149 24.33 -25.11 2.88
CA PRO A 149 24.41 -23.94 3.74
C PRO A 149 25.84 -23.76 4.22
N SER A 150 26.64 -23.01 3.46
CA SER A 150 28.00 -22.65 3.82
C SER A 150 28.03 -21.57 4.91
N ASP A 151 26.92 -20.85 5.10
CA ASP A 151 26.77 -19.82 6.13
C ASP A 151 25.36 -19.80 6.74
N ASN A 152 25.22 -20.40 7.92
CA ASN A 152 23.95 -20.42 8.68
C ASN A 152 23.48 -18.99 9.05
N PHE A 153 24.37 -18.00 9.12
CA PHE A 153 23.98 -16.62 9.40
C PHE A 153 23.27 -15.96 8.22
N ALA A 154 23.58 -16.35 6.98
CA ALA A 154 22.90 -15.84 5.81
C ALA A 154 21.40 -16.18 5.82
N ILE A 155 21.04 -17.38 6.30
CA ILE A 155 19.65 -17.81 6.47
C ILE A 155 18.96 -16.96 7.53
N LEU A 156 19.61 -16.74 8.69
CA LEU A 156 19.08 -15.89 9.77
C LEU A 156 18.86 -14.45 9.31
N TYR A 157 19.80 -13.87 8.56
CA TYR A 157 19.62 -12.53 8.00
C TYR A 157 18.47 -12.48 6.98
N ALA A 158 18.32 -13.50 6.14
CA ALA A 158 17.19 -13.57 5.21
C ALA A 158 15.84 -13.66 5.94
N MET A 159 15.77 -14.34 7.09
CA MET A 159 14.59 -14.35 7.95
C MET A 159 14.31 -12.95 8.52
N GLU A 160 15.34 -12.27 9.03
CA GLU A 160 15.19 -10.91 9.55
C GLU A 160 14.67 -9.92 8.49
N GLU A 161 15.16 -10.03 7.25
CA GLU A 161 14.71 -9.18 6.15
C GLU A 161 13.22 -9.38 5.84
N ILE A 162 12.70 -10.60 5.96
CA ILE A 162 11.26 -10.87 5.80
C ILE A 162 10.47 -10.17 6.93
N ILE A 163 10.92 -10.28 8.18
CA ILE A 163 10.27 -9.61 9.32
C ILE A 163 10.26 -8.09 9.11
N PHE A 164 11.36 -7.51 8.62
CA PHE A 164 11.41 -6.09 8.29
C PHE A 164 10.45 -5.69 7.17
N ALA A 165 10.29 -6.52 6.15
CA ALA A 165 9.32 -6.30 5.07
C ALA A 165 7.87 -6.40 5.57
N ILE A 166 7.57 -7.35 6.46
CA ILE A 166 6.27 -7.48 7.12
C ILE A 166 5.97 -6.24 7.97
N ARG A 167 6.91 -5.83 8.83
CA ARG A 167 6.79 -4.63 9.67
C ARG A 167 6.55 -3.37 8.85
N LYS A 168 7.25 -3.26 7.71
CA LYS A 168 7.06 -2.18 6.75
C LYS A 168 5.64 -2.13 6.22
N ASP A 169 5.07 -3.28 5.85
CA ASP A 169 3.69 -3.33 5.37
C ASP A 169 2.74 -2.72 6.39
N PHE A 170 2.87 -3.09 7.68
CA PHE A 170 2.09 -2.53 8.80
C PHE A 170 2.42 -1.09 9.20
N GLY A 171 3.18 -0.34 8.39
CA GLY A 171 3.48 1.06 8.66
C GLY A 171 4.60 1.30 9.68
N HIS A 172 5.33 0.26 10.10
CA HIS A 172 6.50 0.41 10.97
C HIS A 172 7.78 0.78 10.20
N GLN A 173 7.66 1.28 8.97
CA GLN A 173 8.79 1.84 8.23
C GLN A 173 8.62 3.33 7.97
N LYS A 174 9.74 4.03 8.25
CA LYS A 174 10.04 5.45 8.03
C LYS A 174 9.17 6.39 8.83
N TYR A 175 9.65 6.82 10.00
CA TYR A 175 9.96 8.24 10.28
C TYR A 175 11.04 8.35 11.38
N PHE A 176 12.24 8.74 10.94
CA PHE A 176 13.30 9.55 11.55
C PHE A 176 13.94 9.24 12.94
N PHE A 177 13.32 8.53 13.90
CA PHE A 177 13.98 8.22 15.19
C PHE A 177 13.70 6.78 15.65
N GLY A 178 14.73 6.06 16.16
CA GLY A 178 14.57 4.72 16.76
C GLY A 178 14.49 3.54 15.79
N LYS A 179 15.18 3.62 14.64
CA LYS A 179 15.19 2.53 13.65
C LYS A 179 15.93 1.31 14.22
N LEU A 180 15.27 0.15 14.22
CA LEU A 180 15.93 -1.13 14.43
C LEU A 180 16.97 -1.34 13.32
N LYS A 181 18.22 -1.57 13.71
CA LYS A 181 19.33 -1.91 12.85
C LYS A 181 19.27 -3.40 12.50
N LYS A 182 20.06 -3.77 11.49
CA LYS A 182 20.32 -5.18 11.18
C LYS A 182 20.81 -5.86 12.47
N ASN A 183 20.30 -7.05 12.77
CA ASN A 183 20.51 -7.85 13.98
C ASN A 183 19.67 -7.48 15.20
N ASP A 184 19.02 -6.31 15.26
CA ASP A 184 18.26 -5.93 16.45
C ASP A 184 17.05 -6.86 16.63
N ILE A 185 16.38 -7.25 15.55
CA ILE A 185 15.25 -8.19 15.64
C ILE A 185 15.78 -9.58 15.93
N LEU A 186 16.90 -9.97 15.31
CA LEU A 186 17.50 -11.27 15.58
C LEU A 186 18.01 -11.41 17.03
N SER A 187 18.37 -10.31 17.68
CA SER A 187 18.81 -10.31 19.08
C SER A 187 17.70 -10.73 20.06
N ILE A 188 16.43 -10.65 19.66
CA ILE A 188 15.30 -11.20 20.42
C ILE A 188 15.38 -12.73 20.46
N PHE A 189 15.94 -13.34 19.42
CA PHE A 189 15.96 -14.79 19.23
C PHE A 189 17.29 -15.43 19.63
N ILE A 190 18.41 -14.75 19.38
CA ILE A 190 19.75 -15.31 19.59
C ILE A 190 20.63 -14.27 20.31
N ASN A 191 20.95 -14.56 21.58
CA ASN A 191 21.74 -13.67 22.45
C ASN A 191 23.16 -13.38 21.92
N ASP A 192 23.78 -14.31 21.18
CA ASP A 192 25.18 -14.20 20.76
C ASP A 192 25.41 -13.44 19.42
N ILE A 193 24.35 -13.00 18.73
CA ILE A 193 24.49 -12.29 17.44
C ILE A 193 25.27 -10.98 17.57
N ASN A 194 25.15 -10.30 18.72
CA ASN A 194 25.85 -9.06 19.00
C ASN A 194 27.33 -9.25 19.35
N LYS A 195 27.77 -10.48 19.65
CA LYS A 195 29.18 -10.78 19.98
C LYS A 195 30.06 -10.98 18.74
N GLN A 196 29.49 -11.40 17.62
CA GLN A 196 30.24 -11.70 16.39
C GLN A 196 30.31 -10.53 15.40
N THR A 197 29.68 -9.39 15.72
CA THR A 197 29.71 -8.17 14.91
C THR A 197 30.71 -7.11 15.41
N LYS A 198 31.60 -7.49 16.34
CA LYS A 198 32.72 -6.67 16.81
C LYS A 198 34.03 -7.10 16.15
#